data_AF-A0A8J6JQ76-F1
#
_entry.id   AF-A0A8J6JQ76-F1
#
_cell.length_a   1.000
_cell.length_b   1.000
_cell.length_c   1.000
_cell.angle_alpha   90.00
_cell.angle_beta   90.00
_cell.angle_gamma   90.00
#
_symmetry.space_group_name_H-M   'P 1'
#
loop_
_entity.id
_entity.type
_entity.pdbx_description
1 polymer ?
#
loop_
_entity_poly.entity_id
_entity_poly.type
_entity_poly.pdbx_seq_one_letter_code
_entity_poly.pdbx_strand_id
1 'polypeptide(L)'
;MSDSTEQNKSNWEKFQAEMKRMVEEEVKGKTPEELKMTYKGIRYPSSLCSVPSFEAMERFEAREDDVLIITYPKCGTHWSKTILHEMLLEVHGKEPTVDRIMFEFGKPEKYENLEQQPSPRVLASHLAYENVPKSFFAKKTKILIIMRNPKDAAVSYYHFTNNLPVLPTYSSWDLFFKDFISGDVLFGSYFDYHLGWDRHIDDGNILVLTFEDMKAVSTGVLHCQ
;
A
#
# COMPACT_ATOMS: atom_id res chain seq x y z
N MET A 1 -5.48 28.85 -10.84
CA MET A 1 -5.02 27.44 -10.78
C MET A 1 -4.38 27.08 -9.42
N SER A 2 -4.37 27.95 -8.41
CA SER A 2 -3.78 27.67 -7.07
C SER A 2 -4.77 27.17 -6.01
N ASP A 3 -6.08 27.30 -6.26
CA ASP A 3 -7.14 27.14 -5.24
C ASP A 3 -7.55 25.67 -5.00
N SER A 4 -7.50 24.83 -6.04
CA SER A 4 -7.87 23.41 -5.96
C SER A 4 -6.82 22.56 -5.23
N THR A 5 -5.54 22.91 -5.36
CA THR A 5 -4.41 22.22 -4.71
C THR A 5 -4.37 22.45 -3.21
N GLU A 6 -4.65 23.67 -2.74
CA GLU A 6 -4.71 23.97 -1.30
C GLU A 6 -5.95 23.37 -0.65
N GLN A 7 -7.10 23.40 -1.33
CA GLN A 7 -8.34 22.77 -0.86
C GLN A 7 -8.16 21.24 -0.74
N ASN A 8 -7.54 20.60 -1.74
CA ASN A 8 -7.26 19.16 -1.71
C ASN A 8 -6.25 18.76 -0.63
N LYS A 9 -5.25 19.60 -0.37
CA LYS A 9 -4.29 19.41 0.72
C LYS A 9 -4.95 19.54 2.10
N SER A 10 -5.79 20.57 2.28
CA SER A 10 -6.56 20.80 3.51
C SER A 10 -7.54 19.66 3.82
N ASN A 11 -8.25 19.16 2.79
CA ASN A 11 -9.15 18.01 2.92
C ASN A 11 -8.38 16.73 3.28
N TRP A 12 -7.18 16.56 2.75
CA TRP A 12 -6.31 15.44 3.07
C TRP A 12 -5.80 15.47 4.51
N GLU A 13 -5.33 16.63 4.98
CA GLU A 13 -4.86 16.80 6.37
C GLU A 13 -5.98 16.54 7.39
N LYS A 14 -7.20 16.99 7.09
CA LYS A 14 -8.39 16.71 7.91
C LYS A 14 -8.73 15.22 7.94
N PHE A 15 -8.76 14.56 6.79
CA PHE A 15 -8.99 13.12 6.71
C PHE A 15 -7.93 12.32 7.49
N GLN A 16 -6.66 12.70 7.38
CA GLN A 16 -5.57 12.09 8.14
C GLN A 16 -5.72 12.29 9.65
N ALA A 17 -6.12 13.49 10.09
CA ALA A 17 -6.36 13.77 11.51
C ALA A 17 -7.54 12.98 12.07
N GLU A 18 -8.63 12.85 11.30
CA GLU A 18 -9.81 12.09 11.70
C GLU A 18 -9.53 10.59 11.76
N MET A 19 -8.87 10.04 10.74
CA MET A 19 -8.39 8.66 10.74
C MET A 19 -7.45 8.41 11.91
N LYS A 20 -6.49 9.31 12.16
CA LYS A 20 -5.60 9.20 13.31
C LYS A 20 -6.36 9.15 14.63
N ARG A 21 -7.36 10.02 14.84
CA ARG A 21 -8.17 10.05 16.05
C ARG A 21 -8.97 8.76 16.25
N MET A 22 -9.67 8.30 15.21
CA MET A 22 -10.47 7.08 15.27
C MET A 22 -9.59 5.87 15.63
N VAL A 23 -8.41 5.80 15.02
CA VAL A 23 -7.51 4.67 15.28
C VAL A 23 -6.82 4.79 16.64
N GLU A 24 -6.48 5.99 17.11
CA GLU A 24 -5.99 6.20 18.49
C GLU A 24 -7.03 5.78 19.55
N GLU A 25 -8.31 6.06 19.32
CA GLU A 25 -9.40 5.55 20.17
C GLU A 25 -9.51 4.03 20.12
N GLU A 26 -9.36 3.43 18.93
CA GLU A 26 -9.42 1.98 18.73
C GLU A 26 -8.24 1.21 19.33
N VAL A 27 -7.09 1.86 19.48
CA VAL A 27 -5.84 1.28 20.01
C VAL A 27 -5.72 1.49 21.52
N LYS A 28 -6.49 2.42 22.08
CA LYS A 28 -6.44 2.78 23.50
C LYS A 28 -6.66 1.57 24.41
N GLY A 29 -5.65 1.23 25.19
CA GLY A 29 -5.70 0.13 26.16
C GLY A 29 -5.39 -1.26 25.59
N LYS A 30 -5.11 -1.38 24.29
CA LYS A 30 -4.66 -2.63 23.67
C LYS A 30 -3.17 -2.87 23.90
N THR A 31 -2.82 -4.13 24.11
CA THR A 31 -1.44 -4.63 24.12
C THR A 31 -0.87 -4.68 22.70
N PRO A 32 0.46 -4.72 22.53
CA PRO A 32 1.07 -4.85 21.20
C PRO A 32 0.63 -6.09 20.41
N GLU A 33 0.22 -7.16 21.09
CA GLU A 33 -0.27 -8.38 20.41
C GLU A 33 -1.73 -8.22 19.94
N GLU A 34 -2.56 -7.51 20.70
CA GLU A 34 -3.94 -7.18 20.29
C GLU A 34 -3.99 -6.19 19.11
N LEU A 35 -2.87 -5.53 18.80
CA LEU A 35 -2.68 -4.70 17.60
C LEU A 35 -2.33 -5.49 16.34
N LYS A 36 -2.21 -6.81 16.45
CA LYS A 36 -1.90 -7.70 15.35
C LYS A 36 -3.08 -8.64 15.12
N MET A 37 -3.31 -8.98 13.86
CA MET A 37 -4.14 -10.10 13.46
C MET A 37 -3.37 -10.96 12.46
N THR A 38 -3.72 -12.23 12.34
CA THR A 38 -3.12 -13.12 11.32
C THR A 38 -4.16 -13.46 10.27
N TYR A 39 -3.79 -13.33 9.01
CA TYR A 39 -4.59 -13.77 7.87
C TYR A 39 -3.71 -14.53 6.89
N LYS A 40 -4.08 -15.78 6.57
CA LYS A 40 -3.32 -16.70 5.72
C LYS A 40 -1.82 -16.78 6.09
N GLY A 41 -1.53 -16.84 7.39
CA GLY A 41 -0.15 -16.97 7.90
C GLY A 41 0.66 -15.68 7.93
N ILE A 42 0.12 -14.54 7.48
CA ILE A 42 0.79 -13.23 7.54
C ILE A 42 0.15 -12.36 8.62
N ARG A 43 0.97 -11.61 9.37
CA ARG A 43 0.48 -10.67 10.37
C ARG A 43 0.13 -9.32 9.76
N TYR A 44 -0.99 -8.75 10.17
CA TYR A 44 -1.50 -7.44 9.74
C TYR A 44 -1.91 -6.60 10.94
N PRO A 45 -1.95 -5.26 10.81
CA PRO A 45 -2.46 -4.40 11.87
C PRO A 45 -3.97 -4.62 12.08
N SER A 46 -4.37 -5.10 13.25
CA SER A 46 -5.78 -5.41 13.58
C SER A 46 -6.69 -4.18 13.62
N SER A 47 -6.10 -2.99 13.74
CA SER A 47 -6.83 -1.71 13.71
C SER A 47 -7.15 -1.21 12.30
N LEU A 48 -6.56 -1.82 11.27
CA LEU A 48 -6.79 -1.43 9.87
C LEU A 48 -7.33 -2.59 9.04
N CYS A 49 -7.08 -3.83 9.49
CA CYS A 49 -7.47 -5.05 8.82
C CYS A 49 -8.37 -5.89 9.73
N SER A 50 -9.31 -6.61 9.12
CA SER A 50 -10.16 -7.58 9.81
C SER A 50 -10.39 -8.79 8.91
N VAL A 51 -10.72 -9.94 9.49
CA VAL A 51 -11.09 -11.13 8.70
C VAL A 51 -12.29 -10.84 7.77
N PRO A 52 -13.38 -10.21 8.23
CA PRO A 52 -14.47 -9.80 7.33
C PRO A 52 -14.01 -8.88 6.18
N SER A 53 -13.09 -7.94 6.46
CA SER A 53 -12.53 -7.07 5.42
C SER A 53 -11.75 -7.86 4.38
N PHE A 54 -10.96 -8.85 4.79
CA PHE A 54 -10.24 -9.73 3.86
C PHE A 54 -11.18 -10.64 3.07
N GLU A 55 -12.23 -11.19 3.68
CA GLU A 55 -13.23 -12.00 2.97
C GLU A 55 -13.98 -11.18 1.92
N ALA A 56 -14.30 -9.92 2.21
CA ALA A 56 -14.89 -9.01 1.23
C ALA A 56 -13.89 -8.64 0.12
N MET A 57 -12.61 -8.41 0.48
CA MET A 57 -11.53 -8.17 -0.47
C MET A 57 -11.36 -9.30 -1.48
N GLU A 58 -11.45 -10.55 -1.03
CA GLU A 58 -11.30 -11.72 -1.90
C GLU A 58 -12.42 -11.84 -2.95
N ARG A 59 -13.59 -11.29 -2.65
CA ARG A 59 -14.75 -11.27 -3.56
C ARG A 59 -14.71 -10.08 -4.54
N PHE A 60 -13.76 -9.17 -4.37
CA PHE A 60 -13.61 -8.01 -5.23
C PHE A 60 -13.25 -8.42 -6.67
N GLU A 61 -13.99 -7.89 -7.63
CA GLU A 61 -13.74 -8.12 -9.06
C GLU A 61 -12.90 -6.98 -9.66
N ALA A 62 -11.67 -7.32 -10.05
CA ALA A 62 -10.80 -6.44 -10.80
C ALA A 62 -11.32 -6.23 -12.23
N ARG A 63 -10.93 -5.10 -12.83
CA ARG A 63 -11.19 -4.75 -14.23
C ARG A 63 -9.89 -4.85 -15.04
N GLU A 64 -10.02 -5.01 -16.35
CA GLU A 64 -8.86 -5.09 -17.27
C GLU A 64 -8.08 -3.76 -17.30
N ASP A 65 -8.77 -2.64 -17.08
CA ASP A 65 -8.20 -1.29 -17.09
C ASP A 65 -7.81 -0.76 -15.72
N ASP A 66 -8.00 -1.55 -14.65
CA ASP A 66 -7.47 -1.21 -13.33
C ASP A 66 -5.93 -1.19 -13.34
N VAL A 67 -5.35 -0.48 -12.37
CA VAL A 67 -3.94 -0.52 -12.07
C VAL A 67 -3.76 -0.86 -10.59
N LEU A 68 -3.00 -1.93 -10.31
CA LEU A 68 -2.65 -2.34 -8.95
C LEU A 68 -1.19 -2.03 -8.66
N ILE A 69 -0.95 -1.09 -7.75
CA ILE A 69 0.37 -0.80 -7.21
C ILE A 69 0.67 -1.80 -6.08
N ILE A 70 1.76 -2.53 -6.21
CA ILE A 70 2.26 -3.50 -5.23
C ILE A 70 3.56 -2.98 -4.66
N THR A 71 3.66 -2.96 -3.34
CA THR A 71 4.88 -2.49 -2.69
C THR A 71 4.94 -3.04 -1.28
N TYR A 72 6.10 -3.51 -0.82
CA TYR A 72 6.28 -3.82 0.59
C TYR A 72 6.17 -2.52 1.41
N PRO A 73 5.68 -2.54 2.66
CA PRO A 73 5.64 -1.35 3.49
C PRO A 73 6.94 -0.55 3.43
N LYS A 74 6.79 0.77 3.24
CA LYS A 74 7.92 1.74 3.20
C LYS A 74 8.83 1.67 1.97
N CYS A 75 8.40 0.98 0.91
CA CYS A 75 9.11 0.97 -0.37
C CYS A 75 8.66 2.06 -1.35
N GLY A 76 7.87 3.05 -0.93
CA GLY A 76 7.57 4.24 -1.76
C GLY A 76 6.11 4.41 -2.19
N THR A 77 5.16 3.77 -1.53
CA THR A 77 3.73 3.79 -1.86
C THR A 77 3.14 5.17 -2.08
N HIS A 78 3.45 6.13 -1.19
CA HIS A 78 2.92 7.49 -1.34
C HIS A 78 3.39 8.10 -2.65
N TRP A 79 4.64 7.83 -3.01
CA TRP A 79 5.26 8.47 -4.13
C TRP A 79 4.86 7.86 -5.47
N SER A 80 4.76 6.53 -5.52
CA SER A 80 4.21 5.84 -6.69
C SER A 80 2.74 6.22 -6.94
N LYS A 81 1.92 6.37 -5.89
CA LYS A 81 0.55 6.88 -6.01
C LYS A 81 0.53 8.29 -6.61
N THR A 82 1.38 9.20 -6.12
CA THR A 82 1.45 10.57 -6.65
C THR A 82 1.91 10.60 -8.11
N ILE A 83 2.99 9.91 -8.46
CA ILE A 83 3.49 9.88 -9.84
C ILE A 83 2.43 9.33 -10.79
N LEU A 84 1.79 8.21 -10.43
CA LEU A 84 0.77 7.60 -11.28
C LEU A 84 -0.48 8.48 -11.42
N HIS A 85 -0.87 9.19 -10.35
CA HIS A 85 -1.94 10.18 -10.39
C HIS A 85 -1.66 11.27 -11.42
N GLU A 86 -0.49 11.92 -11.33
CA GLU A 86 -0.08 12.98 -12.25
C GLU A 86 0.00 12.49 -13.70
N MET A 87 0.57 11.29 -13.93
CA MET A 87 0.67 10.71 -15.28
C MET A 87 -0.69 10.45 -15.91
N LEU A 88 -1.64 9.88 -15.15
CA LEU A 88 -2.98 9.58 -15.66
C LEU A 88 -3.77 10.86 -15.91
N LEU A 89 -3.61 11.88 -15.06
CA LEU A 89 -4.21 13.19 -15.27
C LEU A 89 -3.72 13.84 -16.57
N GLU A 90 -2.41 13.79 -16.82
CA GLU A 90 -1.80 14.34 -18.05
C GLU A 90 -2.28 13.59 -19.31
N VAL A 91 -2.32 12.25 -19.27
CA VAL A 91 -2.67 11.42 -20.44
C VAL A 91 -4.17 11.47 -20.76
N HIS A 92 -5.03 11.45 -19.73
CA HIS A 92 -6.47 11.34 -19.92
C HIS A 92 -7.24 12.66 -19.79
N GLY A 93 -6.58 13.72 -19.30
CA GLY A 93 -7.21 15.03 -19.06
C GLY A 93 -8.33 15.00 -18.02
N LYS A 94 -8.40 13.95 -17.20
CA LYS A 94 -9.41 13.75 -16.16
C LYS A 94 -8.74 13.18 -14.92
N GLU A 95 -9.21 13.62 -13.76
CA GLU A 95 -8.73 13.12 -12.46
C GLU A 95 -9.00 11.62 -12.33
N PRO A 96 -7.95 10.78 -12.22
CA PRO A 96 -8.12 9.34 -12.05
C PRO A 96 -8.69 9.03 -10.66
N THR A 97 -9.48 7.97 -10.54
CA THR A 97 -9.86 7.48 -9.21
C THR A 97 -8.69 6.75 -8.58
N VAL A 98 -7.99 7.43 -7.67
CA VAL A 98 -6.92 6.86 -6.85
C VAL A 98 -7.43 6.54 -5.46
N ASP A 99 -7.44 5.26 -5.10
CA ASP A 99 -7.78 4.85 -3.74
C ASP A 99 -6.72 5.41 -2.77
N ARG A 100 -7.20 6.25 -1.86
CA ARG A 100 -6.37 6.90 -0.86
C ARG A 100 -5.94 5.91 0.22
N ILE A 101 -6.75 4.88 0.45
CA ILE A 101 -6.52 3.85 1.44
C ILE A 101 -5.76 2.69 0.78
N MET A 102 -5.02 1.88 1.55
CA MET A 102 -4.45 0.63 1.02
C MET A 102 -5.58 -0.36 0.78
N PHE A 103 -5.46 -1.18 -0.26
CA PHE A 103 -6.52 -2.06 -0.72
C PHE A 103 -7.04 -2.96 0.41
N GLU A 104 -6.13 -3.53 1.21
CA GLU A 104 -6.39 -4.39 2.36
C GLU A 104 -6.81 -3.67 3.65
N PHE A 105 -6.84 -2.33 3.66
CA PHE A 105 -7.25 -1.55 4.84
C PHE A 105 -8.69 -1.07 4.73
N GLY A 106 -9.36 -1.01 5.88
CA GLY A 106 -10.71 -0.48 6.03
C GLY A 106 -11.73 -1.56 6.32
N LYS A 107 -13.01 -1.16 6.28
CA LYS A 107 -14.15 -2.03 6.55
C LYS A 107 -14.68 -2.67 5.25
N PRO A 108 -15.43 -3.78 5.32
CA PRO A 108 -15.98 -4.47 4.14
C PRO A 108 -16.73 -3.57 3.15
N GLU A 109 -17.44 -2.54 3.63
CA GLU A 109 -18.24 -1.62 2.80
C GLU A 109 -17.38 -0.80 1.81
N LYS A 110 -16.06 -0.73 2.05
CA LYS A 110 -15.12 -0.09 1.13
C LYS A 110 -15.17 -0.71 -0.26
N TYR A 111 -15.30 -2.03 -0.37
CA TYR A 111 -15.24 -2.71 -1.67
C TYR A 111 -16.46 -2.40 -2.53
N GLU A 112 -17.64 -2.26 -1.92
CA GLU A 112 -18.85 -1.79 -2.61
C GLU A 112 -18.67 -0.36 -3.16
N ASN A 113 -18.02 0.53 -2.39
CA ASN A 113 -17.69 1.87 -2.87
C ASN A 113 -16.72 1.81 -4.06
N LEU A 114 -15.65 1.01 -3.97
CA LEU A 114 -14.68 0.83 -5.06
C LEU A 114 -15.31 0.26 -6.33
N GLU A 115 -16.36 -0.54 -6.22
CA GLU A 115 -17.12 -1.04 -7.38
C GLU A 115 -17.92 0.06 -8.08
N GLN A 116 -18.40 1.06 -7.34
CA GLN A 116 -19.13 2.21 -7.90
C GLN A 116 -18.22 3.26 -8.55
N GLN A 117 -16.91 3.17 -8.32
CA GLN A 117 -15.96 4.11 -8.90
C GLN A 117 -15.81 3.92 -10.42
N PRO A 118 -15.64 5.01 -11.19
CA PRO A 118 -15.39 4.93 -12.62
C PRO A 118 -14.03 4.29 -12.89
N SER A 119 -13.89 3.69 -14.07
CA SER A 119 -12.60 3.22 -14.56
C SER A 119 -11.77 4.36 -15.20
N PRO A 120 -10.44 4.24 -15.22
CA PRO A 120 -9.64 3.20 -14.56
C PRO A 120 -9.51 3.45 -13.05
N ARG A 121 -9.49 2.37 -12.24
CA ARG A 121 -9.23 2.49 -10.79
C ARG A 121 -7.74 2.26 -10.52
N VAL A 122 -7.14 3.15 -9.74
CA VAL A 122 -5.78 2.98 -9.24
C VAL A 122 -5.85 2.54 -7.79
N LEU A 123 -5.43 1.30 -7.55
CA LEU A 123 -5.42 0.65 -6.24
C LEU A 123 -3.96 0.46 -5.80
N ALA A 124 -3.71 0.43 -4.49
CA ALA A 124 -2.39 0.08 -3.98
C ALA A 124 -2.48 -0.90 -2.83
N SER A 125 -1.54 -1.83 -2.72
CA SER A 125 -1.57 -2.89 -1.72
C SER A 125 -0.19 -3.28 -1.21
N HIS A 126 -0.14 -3.71 0.05
CA HIS A 126 1.02 -4.39 0.66
C HIS A 126 0.85 -5.92 0.69
N LEU A 127 -0.12 -6.49 -0.03
CA LEU A 127 -0.35 -7.93 -0.02
C LEU A 127 0.80 -8.70 -0.70
N ALA A 128 1.19 -9.81 -0.07
CA ALA A 128 1.98 -10.84 -0.74
C ALA A 128 1.20 -11.43 -1.92
N TYR A 129 1.91 -11.90 -2.94
CA TYR A 129 1.34 -12.41 -4.18
C TYR A 129 0.18 -13.39 -3.96
N GLU A 130 0.34 -14.33 -3.03
CA GLU A 130 -0.63 -15.38 -2.73
C GLU A 130 -1.97 -14.84 -2.21
N ASN A 131 -1.94 -13.67 -1.58
CA ASN A 131 -3.09 -13.05 -0.92
C ASN A 131 -3.80 -11.98 -1.77
N VAL A 132 -3.26 -11.63 -2.94
CA VAL A 132 -3.97 -10.76 -3.90
C VAL A 132 -5.19 -11.50 -4.45
N PRO A 133 -6.37 -10.84 -4.58
CA PRO A 133 -7.55 -11.47 -5.17
C PRO A 133 -7.27 -12.02 -6.56
N LYS A 134 -7.77 -13.22 -6.84
CA LYS A 134 -7.46 -13.93 -8.08
C LYS A 134 -8.00 -13.25 -9.34
N SER A 135 -9.01 -12.40 -9.19
CA SER A 135 -9.58 -11.59 -10.26
C SER A 135 -8.52 -10.70 -10.94
N PHE A 136 -7.58 -10.10 -10.19
CA PHE A 136 -6.49 -9.28 -10.76
C PHE A 136 -5.65 -10.07 -11.77
N PHE A 137 -5.29 -11.31 -11.43
CA PHE A 137 -4.49 -12.17 -12.32
C PHE A 137 -5.34 -12.70 -13.48
N ALA A 138 -6.57 -13.12 -13.21
CA ALA A 138 -7.49 -13.65 -14.22
C ALA A 138 -7.82 -12.63 -15.31
N LYS A 139 -7.94 -11.34 -14.93
CA LYS A 139 -8.23 -10.22 -15.84
C LYS A 139 -6.98 -9.62 -16.48
N LYS A 140 -5.79 -10.12 -16.14
CA LYS A 140 -4.50 -9.53 -16.57
C LYS A 140 -4.43 -8.03 -16.28
N THR A 141 -4.94 -7.61 -15.12
CA THR A 141 -4.90 -6.23 -14.66
C THR A 141 -3.44 -5.73 -14.64
N LYS A 142 -3.21 -4.46 -14.94
CA LYS A 142 -1.85 -3.90 -14.91
C LYS A 142 -1.34 -3.86 -13.48
N ILE A 143 -0.15 -4.41 -13.22
CA ILE A 143 0.47 -4.43 -11.90
C ILE A 143 1.78 -3.64 -11.95
N LEU A 144 1.92 -2.68 -11.04
CA LEU A 144 3.14 -1.92 -10.85
C LEU A 144 3.79 -2.32 -9.53
N ILE A 145 4.91 -3.03 -9.59
CA ILE A 145 5.66 -3.46 -8.41
C ILE A 145 6.75 -2.43 -8.10
N ILE A 146 6.76 -1.93 -6.87
CA ILE A 146 7.77 -1.01 -6.38
C ILE A 146 8.65 -1.72 -5.35
N MET A 147 9.93 -1.83 -5.69
CA MET A 147 10.99 -2.36 -4.83
C MET A 147 11.84 -1.22 -4.27
N ARG A 148 12.55 -1.46 -3.18
CA ARG A 148 13.47 -0.49 -2.56
C ARG A 148 14.60 -1.22 -1.89
N ASN A 149 15.79 -0.63 -1.76
CA ASN A 149 16.87 -1.23 -1.00
C ASN A 149 16.38 -1.70 0.40
N PRO A 150 16.57 -2.99 0.79
CA PRO A 150 16.05 -3.53 2.05
C PRO A 150 16.56 -2.80 3.29
N LYS A 151 17.79 -2.28 3.24
CA LYS A 151 18.38 -1.53 4.37
C LYS A 151 17.63 -0.22 4.59
N ASP A 152 17.33 0.49 3.52
CA ASP A 152 16.60 1.76 3.57
C ASP A 152 15.13 1.56 3.92
N ALA A 153 14.53 0.46 3.43
CA ALA A 153 13.19 0.04 3.79
C ALA A 153 13.09 -0.26 5.29
N ALA A 154 14.03 -1.04 5.85
CA ALA A 154 14.07 -1.39 7.26
C ALA A 154 14.15 -0.15 8.18
N VAL A 155 15.07 0.79 7.88
CA VAL A 155 15.21 2.04 8.65
C VAL A 155 13.92 2.86 8.61
N SER A 156 13.33 3.01 7.41
CA SER A 156 12.07 3.74 7.25
C SER A 156 10.91 3.07 7.99
N TYR A 157 10.91 1.74 8.06
CA TYR A 157 9.87 0.97 8.72
C TYR A 157 9.97 1.05 10.25
N TYR A 158 11.16 0.94 10.81
CA TYR A 158 11.37 1.18 12.24
C TYR A 158 10.82 2.53 12.70
N HIS A 159 11.18 3.61 12.01
CA HIS A 159 10.69 4.94 12.37
C HIS A 159 9.18 5.08 12.14
N PHE A 160 8.64 4.45 11.10
CA PHE A 160 7.20 4.48 10.84
C PHE A 160 6.39 3.75 11.90
N THR A 161 6.80 2.53 12.29
CA THR A 161 6.07 1.74 13.30
C THR A 161 6.10 2.40 14.67
N ASN A 162 7.19 3.10 15.02
CA ASN A 162 7.30 3.82 16.29
C ASN A 162 6.57 5.17 16.31
N ASN A 163 6.30 5.76 15.14
CA ASN A 163 5.60 7.05 15.03
C ASN A 163 4.11 6.90 14.74
N LEU A 164 3.64 5.70 14.39
CA LEU A 164 2.24 5.44 14.11
C LEU A 164 1.60 4.68 15.28
N PRO A 165 0.73 5.32 16.10
CA PRO A 165 0.18 4.73 17.32
C PRO A 165 -0.56 3.41 17.12
N VAL A 166 -0.99 3.15 15.89
CA VAL A 166 -1.83 2.01 15.49
C VAL A 166 -1.05 0.73 15.28
N LEU A 167 0.28 0.82 15.30
CA LEU A 167 1.18 -0.30 15.10
C LEU A 167 1.88 -0.66 16.41
N PRO A 168 2.30 -1.93 16.57
CA PRO A 168 3.24 -2.29 17.61
C PRO A 168 4.51 -1.44 17.51
N THR A 169 4.94 -0.92 18.66
CA THR A 169 6.19 -0.17 18.78
C THR A 169 7.33 -1.06 19.24
N TYR A 170 8.55 -0.65 18.89
CA TYR A 170 9.79 -1.32 19.25
C TYR A 170 10.59 -0.43 20.19
N SER A 171 11.09 -1.01 21.27
CA SER A 171 11.91 -0.30 22.26
C SER A 171 13.34 -0.02 21.78
N SER A 172 13.83 -0.74 20.77
CA SER A 172 15.15 -0.51 20.16
C SER A 172 15.19 -0.94 18.69
N TRP A 173 16.16 -0.39 17.97
CA TRP A 173 16.46 -0.78 16.60
C TRP A 173 16.84 -2.26 16.49
N ASP A 174 17.66 -2.78 17.41
CA ASP A 174 18.15 -4.16 17.33
C ASP A 174 17.02 -5.20 17.42
N LEU A 175 16.01 -4.92 18.26
CA LEU A 175 14.82 -5.77 18.35
C LEU A 175 14.00 -5.73 17.05
N PHE A 176 13.76 -4.53 16.52
CA PHE A 176 13.08 -4.38 15.24
C PHE A 176 13.84 -5.07 14.11
N PHE A 177 15.15 -4.86 14.03
CA PHE A 177 15.97 -5.40 12.95
C PHE A 177 16.00 -6.93 12.98
N LYS A 178 16.07 -7.52 14.18
CA LYS A 178 15.95 -8.98 14.35
C LYS A 178 14.63 -9.48 13.78
N ASP A 179 13.51 -8.86 14.14
CA ASP A 179 12.18 -9.25 13.67
C ASP A 179 12.02 -9.01 12.16
N PHE A 180 12.56 -7.91 11.64
CA PHE A 180 12.52 -7.59 10.21
C PHE A 180 13.25 -8.65 9.38
N ILE A 181 14.44 -9.08 9.82
CA ILE A 181 15.23 -10.11 9.14
C ILE A 181 14.59 -11.49 9.26
N SER A 182 13.95 -11.82 10.39
CA SER A 182 13.24 -13.09 10.56
C SER A 182 11.82 -13.10 9.94
N GLY A 183 11.33 -11.95 9.48
CA GLY A 183 9.97 -11.78 8.97
C GLY A 183 8.90 -11.74 10.06
N ASP A 184 9.27 -11.56 11.33
CA ASP A 184 8.38 -11.44 12.49
C ASP A 184 7.77 -10.03 12.65
N VAL A 185 7.61 -9.32 11.53
CA VAL A 185 6.99 -7.99 11.46
C VAL A 185 5.60 -8.07 10.82
N LEU A 186 4.84 -6.97 10.88
CA LEU A 186 3.62 -6.86 10.07
C LEU A 186 3.98 -6.97 8.58
N PHE A 187 3.06 -7.53 7.79
CA PHE A 187 3.24 -7.88 6.37
C PHE A 187 4.30 -8.94 6.09
N GLY A 188 4.90 -9.53 7.12
CA GLY A 188 5.81 -10.68 7.02
C GLY A 188 7.20 -10.33 6.50
N SER A 189 7.92 -11.36 6.05
CA SER A 189 9.29 -11.26 5.54
C SER A 189 9.37 -10.39 4.28
N TYR A 190 10.23 -9.36 4.32
CA TYR A 190 10.55 -8.56 3.15
C TYR A 190 11.08 -9.42 2.00
N PHE A 191 11.91 -10.42 2.31
CA PHE A 191 12.54 -11.27 1.31
C PHE A 191 11.52 -12.22 0.68
N ASP A 192 10.71 -12.91 1.48
CA ASP A 192 9.70 -13.83 0.96
C ASP A 192 8.63 -13.08 0.17
N TYR A 193 8.28 -11.86 0.61
CA TYR A 193 7.39 -10.97 -0.14
C TYR A 193 7.90 -10.72 -1.55
N HIS A 194 9.16 -10.27 -1.70
CA HIS A 194 9.72 -9.96 -3.00
C HIS A 194 9.99 -11.22 -3.83
N LEU A 195 10.46 -12.31 -3.23
CA LEU A 195 10.61 -13.61 -3.91
C LEU A 195 9.27 -14.16 -4.42
N GLY A 196 8.20 -13.94 -3.66
CA GLY A 196 6.85 -14.31 -4.06
C GLY A 196 6.45 -13.66 -5.38
N TRP A 197 6.73 -12.36 -5.51
CA TRP A 197 6.47 -11.56 -6.71
C TRP A 197 7.49 -11.77 -7.83
N ASP A 198 8.76 -12.03 -7.51
CA ASP A 198 9.86 -12.25 -8.46
C ASP A 198 9.53 -13.34 -9.50
N ARG A 199 8.82 -14.38 -9.07
CA ARG A 199 8.36 -15.48 -9.93
C ARG A 199 7.40 -15.07 -11.05
N HIS A 200 6.92 -13.84 -11.04
CA HIS A 200 5.89 -13.31 -11.95
C HIS A 200 6.32 -12.05 -12.68
N ILE A 201 7.53 -11.52 -12.45
CA ILE A 201 7.93 -10.22 -13.01
C ILE A 201 8.01 -10.20 -14.54
N ASP A 202 8.15 -11.37 -15.16
CA ASP A 202 8.16 -11.53 -16.62
C ASP A 202 6.75 -11.61 -17.24
N ASP A 203 5.69 -11.58 -16.42
CA ASP A 203 4.31 -11.54 -16.91
C ASP A 203 4.06 -10.21 -17.64
N GLY A 204 3.49 -10.27 -18.86
CA GLY A 204 3.38 -9.10 -19.75
C GLY A 204 2.48 -7.94 -19.26
N ASN A 205 1.79 -8.10 -18.12
CA ASN A 205 1.00 -7.06 -17.45
C ASN A 205 1.68 -6.53 -16.16
N ILE A 206 2.93 -6.90 -15.89
CA ILE A 206 3.69 -6.47 -14.72
C ILE A 206 4.83 -5.54 -15.13
N LEU A 207 4.96 -4.42 -14.43
CA LEU A 207 6.10 -3.52 -14.50
C LEU A 207 6.75 -3.43 -13.13
N VAL A 208 8.07 -3.58 -13.08
CA VAL A 208 8.87 -3.43 -11.84
C VAL A 208 9.65 -2.12 -11.90
N LEU A 209 9.55 -1.32 -10.85
CA LEU A 209 10.38 -0.13 -10.63
C LEU A 209 11.06 -0.20 -9.27
N THR A 210 12.18 0.49 -9.13
CA THR A 210 12.79 0.74 -7.83
C THR A 210 12.46 2.15 -7.32
N PHE A 211 12.37 2.30 -6.00
CA PHE A 211 12.22 3.59 -5.35
C PHE A 211 13.38 4.53 -5.70
N GLU A 212 14.58 3.98 -5.85
CA GLU A 212 15.78 4.69 -6.22
C GLU A 212 15.69 5.26 -7.64
N ASP A 213 15.16 4.51 -8.61
CA ASP A 213 14.93 4.99 -9.97
C ASP A 213 13.86 6.07 -10.03
N MET A 214 12.74 5.87 -9.32
CA MET A 214 11.75 6.92 -9.16
C MET A 214 12.40 8.18 -8.57
N LYS A 215 13.37 8.01 -7.63
CA LYS A 215 14.12 9.10 -6.98
C LYS A 215 14.86 9.94 -7.97
N ALA A 216 15.63 9.28 -8.82
CA ALA A 216 16.39 9.91 -9.88
C ALA A 216 15.49 10.68 -10.87
N VAL A 217 14.36 10.11 -11.27
CA VAL A 217 13.41 10.74 -12.23
C VAL A 217 12.80 12.02 -11.67
N SER A 218 12.48 12.08 -10.38
CA SER A 218 11.97 13.33 -9.79
C SER A 218 12.98 14.48 -9.75
N THR A 219 14.27 14.14 -9.83
CA THR A 219 15.36 15.11 -9.90
C THR A 219 15.85 15.38 -11.33
N GLY A 220 15.31 14.66 -12.33
CA GLY A 220 15.71 14.74 -13.73
C GLY A 220 14.56 14.38 -14.67
N VAL A 221 14.08 15.41 -15.38
CA VAL A 221 13.09 15.38 -16.48
C VAL A 221 12.96 14.02 -17.17
N LEU A 222 11.74 13.47 -17.19
CA LEU A 222 11.34 12.31 -17.99
C LEU A 222 11.85 12.46 -19.44
N HIS A 223 12.91 11.75 -19.78
CA HIS A 223 13.22 11.41 -21.17
C HIS A 223 13.03 9.91 -21.28
N CYS A 224 11.90 9.50 -21.85
CA CYS A 224 11.79 8.16 -22.43
C CYS A 224 12.78 8.07 -23.60
N GLN A 225 13.60 7.02 -23.60
CA GLN A 225 14.24 6.50 -24.81
C GLN A 225 13.33 5.47 -25.47
#